data_AF-A0A0A1FFU8-F1
#
_entry.id   AF-A0A0A1FFU8-F1
#
_cell.length_a   1.000
_cell.length_b   1.000
_cell.length_c   1.000
_cell.angle_alpha   90.00
_cell.angle_beta   90.00
_cell.angle_gamma   90.00
#
_symmetry.space_group_name_H-M   'P 1'
#
loop_
_entity.id
_entity.type
_entity.pdbx_description
1 polymer ?
#
loop_
_entity_poly.entity_id
_entity_poly.type
_entity_poly.pdbx_seq_one_letter_code
_entity_poly.pdbx_strand_id
1 'polypeptide(L)'
;MRSTFTKLAFLALLLAPSSSLFAAPPALDPDALQVGAATITYRAQLGDTLSVIADQLTGSKSNWVQLAKLNRIGNDRTIPIGTAIIIPVSLLPDEPSTAQVAAMSGNIDGTGADGHPIDINIGTTLTEGAIINTGSNSFVTLSLPDQSHIAIPSNSQVKLSKLRTARYTKSPRTEITLLKGRVESKVSPLEKNKGRFEVHSPLAVAGVRGTDFRVDLVDGKVLTEVLSGGVAVAKKNKPATLTLHAGQGNITNTQGVGKAVALLPQPELTGHPQLQERPTLHFTVNPVSGARGYRAQIATDASVGNIVSEAESDNPEIKIDGLEDGKYFVRITALDQSGLQGKPLIAAFTLKARPEPPISIEPKNKSRSENLVFSWAEVGNAQAYHLQVASDAGFSHLIIDESALSAPQFTAGKLALGDYFWRVATIVENASGRDQGPYGDPQAFSLLAALQIPKIADAIDGDLSFRWTGEPGQKFVVEIGRDAGFSSLLLTQNTETPEINVPRPASGTYYIRIKAIDPDGYVSPFSPAQKVYIGSRWVTSDGSPLRNSAGDTQTGY
;
A
#
# COMPACT_ATOMS: atom_id res chain seq x y z
N MET A 1 -112.05 -26.28 40.00
CA MET A 1 -111.72 -26.17 41.44
C MET A 1 -110.23 -25.84 41.55
N ARG A 2 -109.76 -24.87 42.36
CA ARG A 2 -109.27 -25.04 43.75
C ARG A 2 -108.48 -26.37 43.89
N SER A 3 -107.23 -26.51 44.36
CA SER A 3 -106.51 -25.90 45.50
C SER A 3 -105.07 -26.51 45.58
N THR A 4 -104.04 -26.06 46.32
CA THR A 4 -103.60 -24.77 46.92
C THR A 4 -102.17 -24.90 47.53
N PHE A 5 -101.35 -23.83 47.48
CA PHE A 5 -100.35 -23.40 48.50
C PHE A 5 -98.93 -24.04 48.69
N THR A 6 -97.91 -23.18 48.49
CA THR A 6 -96.68 -22.91 49.30
C THR A 6 -95.63 -23.99 49.66
N LYS A 7 -94.34 -23.66 49.43
CA LYS A 7 -93.39 -23.22 50.50
C LYS A 7 -92.10 -22.56 49.98
N LEU A 8 -91.45 -21.79 50.87
CA LEU A 8 -90.23 -20.96 50.72
C LEU A 8 -88.95 -21.72 50.31
N ALA A 9 -88.02 -21.01 49.66
CA ALA A 9 -86.57 -21.20 49.87
C ALA A 9 -85.73 -19.92 49.59
N PHE A 10 -85.05 -19.43 50.64
CA PHE A 10 -83.80 -18.65 50.72
C PHE A 10 -83.34 -17.64 49.65
N LEU A 11 -83.04 -16.43 50.14
CA LEU A 11 -82.24 -15.39 49.48
C LEU A 11 -80.75 -15.57 49.85
N ALA A 12 -79.84 -15.63 48.88
CA ALA A 12 -78.39 -15.63 49.09
C ALA A 12 -77.76 -14.40 48.42
N LEU A 13 -76.98 -13.63 49.20
CA LEU A 13 -76.30 -12.43 48.73
C LEU A 13 -75.03 -12.81 47.95
N LEU A 14 -74.86 -12.31 46.73
CA LEU A 14 -73.63 -12.45 45.93
C LEU A 14 -73.02 -11.08 45.65
N LEU A 15 -71.88 -10.81 46.28
CA LEU A 15 -70.99 -9.70 45.94
C LEU A 15 -70.18 -10.08 44.69
N ALA A 16 -70.38 -9.37 43.59
CA ALA A 16 -69.52 -9.44 42.41
C ALA A 16 -68.51 -8.27 42.43
N PRO A 17 -67.20 -8.50 42.21
CA PRO A 17 -66.21 -7.43 42.18
C PRO A 17 -66.35 -6.60 40.90
N SER A 18 -66.41 -5.28 41.05
CA SER A 18 -66.48 -4.33 39.93
C SER A 18 -65.12 -4.21 39.23
N SER A 19 -64.91 -5.03 38.20
CA SER A 19 -63.74 -4.95 37.31
C SER A 19 -63.71 -3.59 36.59
N SER A 20 -62.93 -2.66 37.12
CA SER A 20 -62.72 -1.34 36.50
C SER A 20 -61.89 -1.50 35.22
N LEU A 21 -62.57 -1.61 34.08
CA LEU A 21 -61.95 -1.54 32.76
C LEU A 21 -61.36 -0.14 32.56
N PHE A 22 -60.06 0.01 32.85
CA PHE A 22 -59.30 1.15 32.37
C PHE A 22 -59.24 1.07 30.85
N ALA A 23 -60.04 1.89 30.17
CA ALA A 23 -59.93 2.08 28.74
C ALA A 23 -58.50 2.54 28.41
N ALA A 24 -57.87 1.90 27.43
CA ALA A 24 -56.58 2.36 26.92
C ALA A 24 -56.71 3.81 26.40
N PRO A 25 -55.71 4.67 26.60
CA PRO A 25 -55.74 6.01 26.03
C PRO A 25 -55.88 5.93 24.51
N PRO A 26 -56.64 6.83 23.87
CA PRO A 26 -56.79 6.83 22.41
C PRO A 26 -55.41 6.92 21.74
N ALA A 27 -55.21 6.16 20.68
CA ALA A 27 -54.02 6.30 19.83
C ALA A 27 -54.12 7.63 19.07
N LEU A 28 -53.05 8.42 19.06
CA LEU A 28 -53.02 9.68 18.31
C LEU A 28 -53.09 9.42 16.81
N ASP A 29 -53.86 10.26 16.13
CA ASP A 29 -53.99 10.26 14.67
C ASP A 29 -52.66 10.66 13.98
N PRO A 30 -52.05 9.78 13.14
CA PRO A 30 -50.83 10.11 12.41
C PRO A 30 -51.04 11.21 11.34
N ASP A 31 -52.24 11.36 10.77
CA ASP A 31 -52.52 12.39 9.75
C ASP A 31 -52.60 13.80 10.35
N ALA A 32 -52.79 13.89 11.67
CA ALA A 32 -52.73 15.14 12.42
C ALA A 32 -51.30 15.64 12.71
N LEU A 33 -50.27 14.91 12.26
CA LEU A 33 -48.86 15.20 12.53
C LEU A 33 -48.13 15.85 11.34
N GLN A 34 -47.56 17.03 11.56
CA GLN A 34 -46.69 17.73 10.61
C GLN A 34 -45.25 17.77 11.12
N VAL A 35 -44.32 17.15 10.38
CA VAL A 35 -42.91 17.03 10.77
C VAL A 35 -42.07 18.18 10.20
N GLY A 36 -41.60 19.07 11.08
CA GLY A 36 -40.62 20.11 10.76
C GLY A 36 -39.19 19.72 11.12
N ALA A 37 -38.22 20.58 10.79
CA ALA A 37 -36.79 20.29 11.01
C ALA A 37 -36.35 20.35 12.48
N ALA A 38 -36.99 21.20 13.30
CA ALA A 38 -36.66 21.39 14.73
C ALA A 38 -37.84 21.08 15.68
N THR A 39 -39.03 20.86 15.13
CA THR A 39 -40.27 20.62 15.86
C THR A 39 -41.18 19.71 15.04
N ILE A 40 -41.96 18.86 15.70
CA ILE A 40 -43.20 18.32 15.11
C ILE A 40 -44.38 19.16 15.60
N THR A 41 -45.38 19.36 14.76
CA THR A 41 -46.64 20.03 15.10
C THR A 41 -47.74 18.99 15.04
N TYR A 42 -48.36 18.70 16.18
CA TYR A 42 -49.51 17.81 16.27
C TYR A 42 -50.80 18.65 16.42
N ARG A 43 -51.85 18.34 15.65
CA ARG A 43 -53.16 19.01 15.81
C ARG A 43 -54.04 18.21 16.75
N ALA A 44 -54.38 18.81 17.89
CA ALA A 44 -55.18 18.17 18.93
C ALA A 44 -56.55 17.71 18.40
N GLN A 45 -56.92 16.47 18.73
CA GLN A 45 -58.16 15.81 18.37
C GLN A 45 -59.14 15.75 19.55
N LEU A 46 -60.36 15.27 19.30
CA LEU A 46 -61.37 15.07 20.33
C LEU A 46 -60.90 14.02 21.35
N GLY A 47 -60.80 14.42 22.63
CA GLY A 47 -60.41 13.54 23.73
C GLY A 47 -58.93 13.58 24.10
N ASP A 48 -58.12 14.36 23.37
CA ASP A 48 -56.70 14.51 23.68
C ASP A 48 -56.42 15.26 24.98
N THR A 49 -55.30 14.90 25.61
CA THR A 49 -54.69 15.62 26.73
C THR A 49 -53.19 15.76 26.50
N LEU A 50 -52.56 16.81 27.03
CA LEU A 50 -51.10 17.00 26.88
C LEU A 50 -50.33 15.84 27.53
N SER A 51 -50.87 15.21 28.58
CA SER A 51 -50.34 14.01 29.21
C SER A 51 -50.30 12.82 28.24
N VAL A 52 -51.37 12.57 27.48
CA VAL A 52 -51.42 11.50 26.47
C VAL A 52 -50.51 11.83 25.28
N ILE A 53 -50.53 13.08 24.83
CA ILE A 53 -49.68 13.56 23.73
C ILE A 53 -48.19 13.46 24.10
N ALA A 54 -47.83 13.82 25.33
CA ALA A 54 -46.48 13.67 25.85
C ALA A 54 -46.08 12.18 25.96
N ASP A 55 -46.95 11.32 26.49
CA ASP A 55 -46.69 9.88 26.57
C ASP A 55 -46.35 9.28 25.19
N GLN A 56 -47.24 9.49 24.22
CA GLN A 56 -47.13 8.82 22.91
C GLN A 56 -46.09 9.46 21.98
N LEU A 57 -45.95 10.80 21.96
CA LEU A 57 -45.01 11.49 21.06
C LEU A 57 -43.63 11.77 21.65
N THR A 58 -43.51 11.84 22.99
CA THR A 58 -42.22 12.09 23.67
C THR A 58 -41.70 10.87 24.44
N GLY A 59 -42.50 9.80 24.56
CA GLY A 59 -42.15 8.62 25.35
C GLY A 59 -42.19 8.82 26.87
N SER A 60 -42.73 9.96 27.34
CA SER A 60 -42.87 10.25 28.76
C SER A 60 -43.97 11.25 29.05
N LYS A 61 -44.96 10.85 29.87
CA LYS A 61 -46.01 11.74 30.41
C LYS A 61 -45.43 13.00 31.04
N SER A 62 -44.29 12.93 31.75
CA SER A 62 -43.74 14.06 32.51
C SER A 62 -43.44 15.30 31.65
N ASN A 63 -43.23 15.11 30.35
CA ASN A 63 -42.95 16.20 29.41
C ASN A 63 -44.17 17.12 29.16
N TRP A 64 -45.39 16.74 29.58
CA TRP A 64 -46.60 17.54 29.39
C TRP A 64 -46.45 18.96 29.95
N VAL A 65 -45.74 19.13 31.08
CA VAL A 65 -45.51 20.44 31.72
C VAL A 65 -44.68 21.36 30.82
N GLN A 66 -43.66 20.81 30.16
CA GLN A 66 -42.82 21.57 29.22
C GLN A 66 -43.58 21.90 27.94
N LEU A 67 -44.41 20.98 27.45
CA LEU A 67 -45.28 21.22 26.29
C LEU A 67 -46.35 22.27 26.58
N ALA A 68 -46.98 22.23 27.75
CA ALA A 68 -47.95 23.22 28.22
C ALA A 68 -47.34 24.63 28.23
N LYS A 69 -46.15 24.77 28.84
CA LYS A 69 -45.41 26.04 28.90
C LYS A 69 -45.00 26.55 27.51
N LEU A 70 -44.50 25.66 26.64
CA LEU A 70 -44.08 26.03 25.27
C LEU A 70 -45.25 26.50 24.41
N ASN A 71 -46.38 25.81 24.49
CA ASN A 71 -47.56 26.06 23.66
C ASN A 71 -48.57 27.03 24.29
N ARG A 72 -48.28 27.58 25.47
CA ARG A 72 -49.16 28.48 26.24
C ARG A 72 -50.53 27.86 26.59
N ILE A 73 -50.56 26.54 26.80
CA ILE A 73 -51.76 25.80 27.16
C ILE A 73 -51.87 25.74 28.69
N GLY A 74 -52.92 26.36 29.25
CA GLY A 74 -53.10 26.48 30.70
C GLY A 74 -53.62 25.25 31.42
N ASN A 75 -54.23 24.29 30.70
CA ASN A 75 -54.82 23.08 31.29
C ASN A 75 -54.63 21.88 30.36
N ASP A 76 -54.01 20.83 30.90
CA ASP A 76 -53.74 19.53 30.28
C ASP A 76 -54.99 18.88 29.65
N ARG A 77 -56.16 19.06 30.27
CA ARG A 77 -57.40 18.33 29.93
C ARG A 77 -58.41 19.11 29.09
N THR A 78 -58.12 20.36 28.72
CA THR A 78 -59.05 21.21 27.96
C THR A 78 -58.33 21.88 26.79
N ILE A 79 -57.90 21.06 25.84
CA ILE A 79 -57.29 21.51 24.59
C ILE A 79 -58.40 21.65 23.53
N PRO A 80 -58.57 22.81 22.88
CA PRO A 80 -59.49 22.96 21.77
C PRO A 80 -59.07 22.08 20.58
N ILE A 81 -60.04 21.45 19.91
CA ILE A 81 -59.79 20.64 18.71
C ILE A 81 -59.15 21.51 17.63
N GLY A 82 -58.15 20.98 16.93
CA GLY A 82 -57.36 21.65 15.90
C GLY A 82 -56.20 22.52 16.43
N THR A 83 -56.06 22.66 17.76
CA THR A 83 -54.93 23.38 18.39
C THR A 83 -53.61 22.79 17.92
N ALA A 84 -52.73 23.64 17.38
CA ALA A 84 -51.39 23.25 16.94
C ALA A 84 -50.45 23.15 18.16
N ILE A 85 -50.06 21.94 18.52
CA ILE A 85 -49.14 21.63 19.62
C ILE A 85 -47.76 21.39 19.02
N ILE A 86 -46.87 22.35 19.25
CA ILE A 86 -45.47 22.33 18.84
C ILE A 86 -44.68 21.52 19.86
N ILE A 87 -44.00 20.47 19.40
CA ILE A 87 -43.18 19.57 20.21
C ILE A 87 -41.75 19.63 19.67
N PRO A 88 -40.75 20.09 20.44
CA PRO A 88 -39.39 20.25 19.97
C PRO A 88 -38.69 18.90 19.84
N VAL A 89 -37.82 18.75 18.83
CA VAL A 89 -37.09 17.49 18.57
C VAL A 89 -36.21 17.02 19.73
N SER A 90 -35.87 17.92 20.67
CA SER A 90 -35.14 17.59 21.89
C SER A 90 -35.94 16.75 22.90
N LEU A 91 -37.27 16.73 22.80
CA LEU A 91 -38.15 15.89 23.63
C LEU A 91 -38.61 14.61 22.93
N LEU A 92 -38.34 14.45 21.62
CA LEU A 92 -38.79 13.28 20.88
C LEU A 92 -37.91 12.07 21.18
N PRO A 93 -38.49 10.85 21.24
CA PRO A 93 -37.73 9.63 21.48
C PRO A 93 -36.78 9.34 20.30
N ASP A 94 -35.61 8.85 20.69
CA ASP A 94 -34.58 8.34 19.79
C ASP A 94 -34.77 6.83 19.59
N GLU A 95 -34.74 6.37 18.34
CA GLU A 95 -34.70 4.95 17.98
C GLU A 95 -33.25 4.46 17.91
N PRO A 96 -32.93 3.21 18.31
CA PRO A 96 -31.61 2.64 18.10
C PRO A 96 -31.18 2.71 16.63
N SER A 97 -29.91 3.01 16.40
CA SER A 97 -29.26 2.89 15.09
C SER A 97 -28.03 1.99 15.23
N THR A 98 -27.40 1.68 14.10
CA THR A 98 -26.24 0.78 14.01
C THR A 98 -25.18 1.38 13.09
N ALA A 99 -23.97 0.85 13.17
CA ALA A 99 -22.92 1.03 12.17
C ALA A 99 -22.52 -0.35 11.64
N GLN A 100 -22.18 -0.47 10.36
CA GLN A 100 -21.72 -1.72 9.76
C GLN A 100 -20.24 -1.60 9.38
N VAL A 101 -19.47 -2.67 9.60
CA VAL A 101 -18.08 -2.75 9.12
C VAL A 101 -18.10 -2.85 7.60
N ALA A 102 -17.68 -1.79 6.91
CA ALA A 102 -17.66 -1.71 5.46
C ALA A 102 -16.35 -2.22 4.86
N ALA A 103 -15.23 -2.00 5.56
CA ALA A 103 -13.90 -2.45 5.15
C ALA A 103 -13.00 -2.63 6.38
N MET A 104 -12.02 -3.52 6.29
CA MET A 104 -11.02 -3.74 7.34
C MET A 104 -9.73 -4.37 6.81
N SER A 105 -8.62 -4.10 7.50
CA SER A 105 -7.33 -4.77 7.32
C SER A 105 -6.57 -4.83 8.65
N GLY A 106 -5.73 -5.84 8.84
CA GLY A 106 -4.95 -6.05 10.06
C GLY A 106 -5.76 -6.53 11.27
N ASN A 107 -5.22 -6.31 12.47
CA ASN A 107 -5.74 -6.83 13.74
C ASN A 107 -6.64 -5.78 14.41
N ILE A 108 -7.91 -6.13 14.64
CA ILE A 108 -8.94 -5.24 15.17
C ILE A 108 -9.71 -5.95 16.29
N ASP A 109 -9.73 -5.36 17.48
CA ASP A 109 -10.44 -5.90 18.65
C ASP A 109 -11.71 -5.08 18.94
N GLY A 110 -12.84 -5.76 19.09
CA GLY A 110 -14.11 -5.15 19.48
C GLY A 110 -14.59 -5.58 20.86
N THR A 111 -15.24 -4.70 21.60
CA THR A 111 -16.03 -5.04 22.80
C THR A 111 -17.39 -4.36 22.79
N GLY A 112 -18.44 -5.08 23.13
CA GLY A 112 -19.81 -4.58 23.22
C GLY A 112 -20.05 -3.64 24.41
N ALA A 113 -21.25 -3.05 24.43
CA ALA A 113 -21.69 -2.19 25.53
C ALA A 113 -21.82 -2.94 26.89
N ASP A 114 -21.95 -4.25 26.82
CA ASP A 114 -21.99 -5.22 27.92
C ASP A 114 -20.60 -5.70 28.36
N GLY A 115 -19.55 -5.32 27.63
CA GLY A 115 -18.15 -5.70 27.91
C GLY A 115 -17.71 -7.03 27.29
N HIS A 116 -18.58 -7.75 26.57
CA HIS A 116 -18.17 -8.99 25.89
C HIS A 116 -17.40 -8.67 24.59
N PRO A 117 -16.42 -9.51 24.18
CA PRO A 117 -15.76 -9.36 22.89
C PRO A 117 -16.73 -9.44 21.70
N ILE A 118 -16.47 -8.65 20.66
CA ILE A 118 -17.16 -8.71 19.37
C ILE A 118 -16.16 -9.20 18.33
N ASP A 119 -16.56 -10.23 17.58
CA ASP A 119 -15.84 -10.68 16.39
C ASP A 119 -16.10 -9.70 15.22
N ILE A 120 -15.09 -8.88 14.91
CA ILE A 120 -15.18 -7.83 13.90
C ILE A 120 -14.74 -8.39 12.55
N ASN A 121 -15.72 -8.58 11.67
CA ASN A 121 -15.56 -9.00 10.29
C ASN A 121 -16.26 -7.99 9.36
N ILE A 122 -15.95 -8.02 8.06
CA ILE A 122 -16.71 -7.24 7.05
C ILE A 122 -18.19 -7.65 7.12
N GLY A 123 -19.07 -6.65 7.23
CA GLY A 123 -20.50 -6.84 7.42
C GLY A 123 -20.98 -6.92 8.87
N THR A 124 -20.07 -7.08 9.87
CA THR A 124 -20.44 -7.07 11.30
C THR A 124 -21.20 -5.78 11.65
N THR A 125 -22.31 -5.94 12.37
CA THR A 125 -23.14 -4.82 12.83
C THR A 125 -22.75 -4.43 14.25
N LEU A 126 -22.36 -3.18 14.45
CA LEU A 126 -22.00 -2.58 15.73
C LEU A 126 -23.12 -1.67 16.25
N THR A 127 -23.31 -1.67 17.56
CA THR A 127 -24.37 -0.94 18.26
C THR A 127 -23.79 0.13 19.19
N GLU A 128 -24.67 1.00 19.71
CA GLU A 128 -24.31 2.00 20.71
C GLU A 128 -23.65 1.35 21.94
N GLY A 129 -22.55 1.96 22.39
CA GLY A 129 -21.74 1.52 23.52
C GLY A 129 -20.49 0.71 23.13
N ALA A 130 -20.44 0.15 21.91
CA ALA A 130 -19.30 -0.63 21.44
C ALA A 130 -18.00 0.18 21.37
N ILE A 131 -16.88 -0.47 21.69
CA ILE A 131 -15.51 0.06 21.62
C ILE A 131 -14.74 -0.76 20.59
N ILE A 132 -14.01 -0.08 19.72
CA ILE A 132 -13.21 -0.64 18.64
C ILE A 132 -11.76 -0.20 18.83
N ASN A 133 -10.83 -1.14 18.69
CA ASN A 133 -9.38 -0.93 18.83
C ASN A 133 -8.71 -1.38 17.53
N THR A 134 -7.79 -0.57 17.00
CA THR A 134 -6.95 -0.94 15.85
C THR A 134 -5.51 -1.10 16.29
N GLY A 135 -4.89 -2.23 15.90
CA GLY A 135 -3.46 -2.47 16.07
C GLY A 135 -2.57 -1.56 15.20
N SER A 136 -1.28 -1.87 15.18
CA SER A 136 -0.35 -1.29 14.20
C SER A 136 -0.68 -1.79 12.79
N ASN A 137 -0.54 -0.93 11.78
CA ASN A 137 -0.92 -1.18 10.38
C ASN A 137 -2.27 -1.88 10.18
N SER A 138 -3.24 -1.54 11.04
CA SER A 138 -4.60 -2.08 11.08
C SER A 138 -5.61 -0.96 10.90
N PHE A 139 -6.70 -1.21 10.18
CA PHE A 139 -7.64 -0.18 9.72
C PHE A 139 -9.05 -0.75 9.72
N VAL A 140 -10.04 0.03 10.14
CA VAL A 140 -11.45 -0.35 9.99
C VAL A 140 -12.30 0.85 9.59
N THR A 141 -13.15 0.68 8.59
CA THR A 141 -14.09 1.68 8.12
C THR A 141 -15.50 1.21 8.37
N LEU A 142 -16.27 2.04 9.08
CA LEU A 142 -17.67 1.82 9.38
C LEU A 142 -18.55 2.64 8.45
N SER A 143 -19.63 2.06 7.95
CA SER A 143 -20.72 2.76 7.25
C SER A 143 -21.93 2.91 8.17
N LEU A 144 -22.55 4.08 8.13
CA LEU A 144 -23.80 4.40 8.82
C LEU A 144 -24.99 4.34 7.84
N PRO A 145 -26.22 4.10 8.31
CA PRO A 145 -27.43 4.09 7.47
C PRO A 145 -27.68 5.39 6.70
N ASP A 146 -27.10 6.51 7.15
CA ASP A 146 -27.20 7.83 6.52
C ASP A 146 -26.13 8.09 5.44
N GLN A 147 -25.39 7.05 5.02
CA GLN A 147 -24.25 7.10 4.08
C GLN A 147 -23.03 7.86 4.61
N SER A 148 -22.97 8.17 5.90
CA SER A 148 -21.73 8.65 6.53
C SER A 148 -20.75 7.51 6.74
N HIS A 149 -19.46 7.80 6.58
CA HIS A 149 -18.38 6.84 6.81
C HIS A 149 -17.46 7.31 7.95
N ILE A 150 -17.05 6.38 8.80
CA ILE A 150 -16.11 6.59 9.91
C ILE A 150 -14.91 5.66 9.67
N ALA A 151 -13.75 6.19 9.32
CA ALA A 151 -12.52 5.41 9.28
C ALA A 151 -11.76 5.55 10.59
N ILE A 152 -11.31 4.43 11.13
CA ILE A 152 -10.50 4.32 12.34
C ILE A 152 -9.13 3.81 11.87
N PRO A 153 -8.11 4.70 11.72
CA PRO A 153 -6.76 4.30 11.32
C PRO A 153 -6.04 3.49 12.40
N SER A 154 -4.80 3.10 12.16
CA SER A 154 -4.01 2.29 13.10
C SER A 154 -3.79 2.94 14.46
N ASN A 155 -3.46 2.11 15.44
CA ASN A 155 -3.11 2.50 16.82
C ASN A 155 -4.18 3.32 17.56
N SER A 156 -5.45 3.18 17.15
CA SER A 156 -6.56 4.02 17.59
C SER A 156 -7.57 3.25 18.44
N GLN A 157 -8.28 3.97 19.32
CA GLN A 157 -9.36 3.42 20.14
C GLN A 157 -10.55 4.37 20.12
N VAL A 158 -11.71 3.84 19.72
CA VAL A 158 -12.92 4.61 19.44
C VAL A 158 -14.14 3.95 20.07
N LYS A 159 -14.97 4.72 20.77
CA LYS A 159 -16.26 4.27 21.32
C LYS A 159 -17.43 4.90 20.57
N LEU A 160 -18.31 4.06 20.04
CA LEU A 160 -19.60 4.46 19.46
C LEU A 160 -20.55 4.88 20.60
N SER A 161 -20.47 6.15 21.00
CA SER A 161 -21.03 6.63 22.27
C SER A 161 -22.53 6.93 22.18
N LYS A 162 -22.99 7.35 21.01
CA LYS A 162 -24.40 7.44 20.66
C LYS A 162 -24.61 7.01 19.20
N LEU A 163 -25.52 6.09 18.96
CA LEU A 163 -25.97 5.68 17.63
C LEU A 163 -27.50 5.61 17.63
N ARG A 164 -28.13 6.72 17.27
CA ARG A 164 -29.58 6.89 17.32
C ARG A 164 -30.13 7.59 16.09
N THR A 165 -31.42 7.42 15.85
CA THR A 165 -32.19 8.18 14.85
C THR A 165 -33.43 8.77 15.52
N ALA A 166 -33.67 10.07 15.36
CA ALA A 166 -34.86 10.70 15.90
C ALA A 166 -36.12 10.14 15.22
N ARG A 167 -37.05 9.56 15.99
CA ARG A 167 -38.19 8.76 15.48
C ARG A 167 -38.96 9.42 14.35
N TYR A 168 -39.28 10.71 14.47
CA TYR A 168 -40.19 11.41 13.57
C TYR A 168 -39.48 12.14 12.43
N THR A 169 -38.36 12.82 12.71
CA THR A 169 -37.61 13.57 11.68
C THR A 169 -36.62 12.70 10.89
N LYS A 170 -36.49 11.41 11.28
CA LYS A 170 -35.50 10.44 10.78
C LYS A 170 -34.06 10.98 10.71
N SER A 171 -33.76 11.96 11.57
CA SER A 171 -32.46 12.64 11.61
C SER A 171 -31.50 11.85 12.51
N PRO A 172 -30.31 11.45 12.04
CA PRO A 172 -29.36 10.67 12.84
C PRO A 172 -28.75 11.52 13.95
N ARG A 173 -28.33 10.84 15.02
CA ARG A 173 -27.64 11.38 16.18
C ARG A 173 -26.47 10.44 16.49
N THR A 174 -25.30 10.84 16.02
CA THR A 174 -24.07 10.06 16.08
C THR A 174 -23.07 10.79 16.96
N GLU A 175 -22.67 10.18 18.07
CA GLU A 175 -21.62 10.70 18.95
C GLU A 175 -20.54 9.64 19.10
N ILE A 176 -19.32 9.98 18.72
CA ILE A 176 -18.15 9.10 18.74
C ILE A 176 -17.20 9.65 19.81
N THR A 177 -16.70 8.81 20.72
CA THR A 177 -15.62 9.20 21.63
C THR A 177 -14.30 8.62 21.14
N LEU A 178 -13.38 9.49 20.75
CA LEU A 178 -11.99 9.17 20.48
C LEU A 178 -11.23 9.05 21.82
N LEU A 179 -10.78 7.84 22.14
CA LEU A 179 -10.06 7.53 23.38
C LEU A 179 -8.53 7.53 23.19
N LYS A 180 -8.06 7.14 22.00
CA LYS A 180 -6.65 7.16 21.58
C LYS A 180 -6.55 7.26 20.06
N GLY A 181 -5.49 7.88 19.55
CA GLY A 181 -5.16 7.86 18.11
C GLY A 181 -6.11 8.74 17.32
N ARG A 182 -6.54 8.28 16.14
CA ARG A 182 -7.21 9.09 15.14
C ARG A 182 -8.60 8.55 14.78
N VAL A 183 -9.48 9.44 14.35
CA VAL A 183 -10.70 9.10 13.60
C VAL A 183 -10.85 10.06 12.42
N GLU A 184 -11.18 9.51 11.26
CA GLU A 184 -11.52 10.27 10.05
C GLU A 184 -13.00 10.05 9.77
N SER A 185 -13.73 11.08 9.35
CA SER A 185 -15.18 11.02 9.21
C SER A 185 -15.67 11.84 8.03
N LYS A 186 -16.39 11.15 7.14
CA LYS A 186 -17.02 11.70 5.94
C LYS A 186 -18.53 11.64 6.13
N VAL A 187 -19.10 12.72 6.65
CA VAL A 187 -20.50 12.83 7.05
C VAL A 187 -21.35 13.28 5.87
N SER A 188 -22.49 12.62 5.67
CA SER A 188 -23.35 12.90 4.50
C SER A 188 -23.92 14.34 4.49
N PRO A 189 -24.13 14.96 3.31
CA PRO A 189 -24.49 16.39 3.21
C PRO A 189 -25.82 16.77 3.86
N LEU A 190 -25.91 18.03 4.29
CA LEU A 190 -27.05 18.67 4.99
C LEU A 190 -28.44 18.42 4.36
N GLU A 191 -28.54 18.38 3.03
CA GLU A 191 -29.80 18.15 2.32
C GLU A 191 -30.37 16.75 2.58
N LYS A 192 -29.48 15.76 2.70
CA LYS A 192 -29.80 14.37 3.05
C LYS A 192 -29.80 14.14 4.56
N ASN A 193 -29.00 14.91 5.30
CA ASN A 193 -28.71 14.68 6.72
C ASN A 193 -28.97 15.93 7.57
N LYS A 194 -30.15 15.98 8.20
CA LYS A 194 -30.51 16.99 9.21
C LYS A 194 -30.07 16.63 10.63
N GLY A 195 -29.19 15.64 10.75
CA GLY A 195 -28.73 15.07 12.01
C GLY A 195 -27.71 15.91 12.78
N ARG A 196 -27.19 15.30 13.84
CA ARG A 196 -26.06 15.79 14.64
C ARG A 196 -24.99 14.71 14.64
N PHE A 197 -23.78 15.08 14.22
CA PHE A 197 -22.61 14.21 14.26
C PHE A 197 -21.53 14.91 15.09
N GLU A 198 -20.98 14.23 16.09
CA GLU A 198 -19.93 14.77 16.96
C GLU A 198 -18.82 13.77 17.24
N VAL A 199 -17.58 14.24 17.20
CA VAL A 199 -16.43 13.54 17.76
C VAL A 199 -16.03 14.21 19.06
N HIS A 200 -16.17 13.46 20.15
CA HIS A 200 -15.75 13.82 21.50
C HIS A 200 -14.35 13.26 21.77
N SER A 201 -13.55 14.00 22.50
CA SER A 201 -12.21 13.61 22.94
C SER A 201 -11.99 14.07 24.40
N PRO A 202 -10.86 13.74 25.05
CA PRO A 202 -10.59 14.22 26.40
C PRO A 202 -10.57 15.75 26.54
N LEU A 203 -10.21 16.50 25.49
CA LEU A 203 -10.00 17.95 25.53
C LEU A 203 -10.98 18.77 24.67
N ALA A 204 -11.46 18.20 23.57
CA ALA A 204 -12.27 18.90 22.57
C ALA A 204 -13.53 18.13 22.16
N VAL A 205 -14.52 18.86 21.64
CA VAL A 205 -15.65 18.32 20.88
C VAL A 205 -15.65 18.97 19.51
N ALA A 206 -15.61 18.16 18.46
CA ALA A 206 -15.78 18.57 17.07
C ALA A 206 -17.21 18.23 16.62
N GLY A 207 -18.07 19.23 16.54
CA GLY A 207 -19.46 19.09 16.09
C GLY A 207 -19.61 19.50 14.63
N VAL A 208 -20.23 18.64 13.82
CA VAL A 208 -20.22 18.79 12.35
C VAL A 208 -21.57 18.55 11.70
N ARG A 209 -21.73 19.03 10.46
CA ARG A 209 -22.84 18.70 9.56
C ARG A 209 -22.36 18.73 8.11
N GLY A 210 -22.40 17.59 7.41
CA GLY A 210 -22.00 17.50 6.00
C GLY A 210 -20.53 17.87 5.75
N THR A 211 -19.60 17.12 6.34
CA THR A 211 -18.17 17.43 6.37
C THR A 211 -17.30 16.22 6.10
N ASP A 212 -16.16 16.46 5.46
CA ASP A 212 -15.02 15.53 5.45
C ASP A 212 -13.95 16.13 6.39
N PHE A 213 -13.67 15.44 7.50
CA PHE A 213 -12.80 15.94 8.56
C PHE A 213 -12.12 14.79 9.31
N ARG A 214 -11.07 15.12 10.05
CA ARG A 214 -10.34 14.20 10.92
C ARG A 214 -10.08 14.82 12.28
N VAL A 215 -9.98 13.96 13.29
CA VAL A 215 -9.64 14.32 14.67
C VAL A 215 -8.59 13.34 15.16
N ASP A 216 -7.51 13.85 15.75
CA ASP A 216 -6.39 13.06 16.22
C ASP A 216 -6.00 13.45 17.65
N LEU A 217 -5.73 12.45 18.48
CA LEU A 217 -5.39 12.59 19.90
C LEU A 217 -3.97 12.05 20.13
N VAL A 218 -3.01 12.97 20.10
CA VAL A 218 -1.57 12.71 20.21
C VAL A 218 -0.94 13.67 21.22
N ASP A 219 -0.03 13.17 22.07
CA ASP A 219 0.74 13.95 23.05
C ASP A 219 -0.07 14.94 23.93
N GLY A 220 -1.28 14.53 24.35
CA GLY A 220 -2.16 15.38 25.16
C GLY A 220 -2.69 16.61 24.42
N LYS A 221 -2.74 16.56 23.08
CA LYS A 221 -3.33 17.55 22.18
C LYS A 221 -4.40 16.86 21.33
N VAL A 222 -5.39 17.64 20.91
CA VAL A 222 -6.39 17.22 19.93
C VAL A 222 -6.22 18.07 18.68
N LEU A 223 -5.79 17.44 17.61
CA LEU A 223 -5.72 18.03 16.28
C LEU A 223 -7.07 17.84 15.61
N THR A 224 -7.54 18.84 14.88
CA THR A 224 -8.78 18.75 14.08
C THR A 224 -8.54 19.40 12.74
N GLU A 225 -8.77 18.68 11.64
CA GLU A 225 -8.55 19.19 10.29
C GLU A 225 -9.77 18.94 9.41
N VAL A 226 -10.12 19.93 8.58
CA VAL A 226 -11.32 19.94 7.74
C VAL A 226 -10.90 19.91 6.28
N LEU A 227 -11.28 18.85 5.57
CA LEU A 227 -11.06 18.70 4.13
C LEU A 227 -12.23 19.30 3.33
N SER A 228 -13.47 19.13 3.80
CA SER A 228 -14.65 19.79 3.21
C SER A 228 -15.74 20.10 4.25
N GLY A 229 -16.58 21.10 3.94
CA GLY A 229 -17.64 21.59 4.84
C GLY A 229 -17.10 22.52 5.94
N GLY A 230 -17.67 22.44 7.14
CA GLY A 230 -17.21 23.21 8.30
C GLY A 230 -17.50 22.56 9.65
N VAL A 231 -16.56 22.69 10.59
CA VAL A 231 -16.51 22.00 11.88
C VAL A 231 -16.51 23.01 13.01
N ALA A 232 -17.46 22.90 13.95
CA ALA A 232 -17.48 23.70 15.16
C ALA A 232 -16.64 23.00 16.25
N VAL A 233 -15.57 23.66 16.72
CA VAL A 233 -14.67 23.14 17.75
C VAL A 233 -14.94 23.83 19.09
N ALA A 234 -15.17 23.01 20.11
CA ALA A 234 -15.39 23.41 21.49
C ALA A 234 -14.35 22.78 22.41
N LYS A 235 -13.95 23.47 23.49
CA LYS A 235 -13.30 22.80 24.63
C LYS A 235 -14.35 21.93 25.33
N LYS A 236 -13.96 20.77 25.87
CA LYS A 236 -14.87 19.89 26.62
C LYS A 236 -15.65 20.66 27.69
N ASN A 237 -16.97 20.44 27.74
CA ASN A 237 -17.93 21.11 28.64
C ASN A 237 -17.99 22.65 28.49
N LYS A 238 -17.65 23.21 27.33
CA LYS A 238 -17.80 24.62 26.97
C LYS A 238 -18.54 24.76 25.64
N PRO A 239 -19.16 25.91 25.33
CA PRO A 239 -19.70 26.17 23.99
C PRO A 239 -18.57 26.18 22.94
N ALA A 240 -18.93 26.01 21.67
CA ALA A 240 -17.99 26.16 20.56
C ALA A 240 -17.39 27.56 20.53
N THR A 241 -16.08 27.64 20.32
CA THR A 241 -15.31 28.90 20.30
C THR A 241 -14.62 29.16 18.97
N LEU A 242 -14.63 28.16 18.07
CA LEU A 242 -14.03 28.25 16.74
C LEU A 242 -14.91 27.49 15.74
N THR A 243 -15.06 28.05 14.54
CA THR A 243 -15.55 27.33 13.37
C THR A 243 -14.38 27.19 12.39
N LEU A 244 -14.07 25.96 12.01
CA LEU A 244 -13.11 25.64 10.96
C LEU A 244 -13.85 25.44 9.63
N HIS A 245 -13.21 25.86 8.54
CA HIS A 245 -13.68 25.67 7.18
C HIS A 245 -12.74 24.73 6.40
N ALA A 246 -13.20 24.24 5.24
CA ALA A 246 -12.40 23.42 4.33
C ALA A 246 -10.99 24.00 4.09
N GLY A 247 -9.96 23.14 4.22
CA GLY A 247 -8.55 23.53 4.12
C GLY A 247 -7.97 24.18 5.38
N GLN A 248 -8.66 24.11 6.52
CA GLN A 248 -8.17 24.59 7.82
C GLN A 248 -8.09 23.47 8.85
N GLY A 249 -7.22 23.64 9.85
CA GLY A 249 -7.20 22.84 11.05
C GLY A 249 -6.95 23.67 12.30
N ASN A 250 -7.00 23.04 13.47
CA ASN A 250 -6.57 23.65 14.73
C ASN A 250 -5.98 22.61 15.69
N ILE A 251 -5.36 23.10 16.76
CA ILE A 251 -4.83 22.30 17.86
C ILE A 251 -5.55 22.75 19.14
N THR A 252 -6.18 21.83 19.83
CA THR A 252 -6.79 22.04 21.14
C THR A 252 -5.97 21.34 22.21
N ASN A 253 -5.65 22.04 23.30
CA ASN A 253 -4.82 21.51 24.39
C ASN A 253 -5.41 21.91 25.76
N THR A 254 -4.65 21.66 26.84
CA THR A 254 -5.06 21.99 28.22
C THR A 254 -5.32 23.47 28.44
N GLN A 255 -4.63 24.37 27.72
CA GLN A 255 -4.88 25.82 27.76
C GLN A 255 -6.24 26.14 27.10
N GLY A 256 -6.45 25.69 25.86
CA GLY A 256 -7.73 25.86 25.18
C GLY A 256 -7.73 25.44 23.71
N VAL A 257 -8.76 25.91 23.01
CA VAL A 257 -8.91 25.76 21.55
C VAL A 257 -7.98 26.77 20.88
N GLY A 258 -6.96 26.29 20.16
CA GLY A 258 -6.05 27.13 19.38
C GLY A 258 -6.74 27.76 18.17
N LYS A 259 -6.10 28.76 17.57
CA LYS A 259 -6.58 29.44 16.35
C LYS A 259 -6.65 28.48 15.15
N ALA A 260 -7.45 28.83 14.15
CA ALA A 260 -7.42 28.16 12.85
C ALA A 260 -6.06 28.39 12.16
N VAL A 261 -5.54 27.33 11.55
CA VAL A 261 -4.30 27.28 10.76
C VAL A 261 -4.66 26.73 9.38
N ALA A 262 -4.06 27.26 8.31
CA ALA A 262 -4.25 26.70 6.98
C ALA A 262 -3.52 25.35 6.87
N LEU A 263 -4.19 24.32 6.34
CA LEU A 263 -3.55 23.03 6.08
C LEU A 263 -2.51 23.18 4.96
N LEU A 264 -1.39 22.46 5.09
CA LEU A 264 -0.35 22.40 4.06
C LEU A 264 -0.95 22.03 2.69
N PRO A 265 -0.37 22.54 1.58
CA PRO A 265 -0.84 22.22 0.24
C PRO A 265 -0.72 20.72 -0.06
N GLN A 266 -1.43 20.31 -1.10
CA GLN A 266 -1.38 18.94 -1.62
C GLN A 266 0.05 18.63 -2.12
N PRO A 267 0.66 17.49 -1.73
CA PRO A 267 1.93 17.06 -2.30
C PRO A 267 1.83 16.74 -3.79
N GLU A 268 2.95 16.85 -4.50
CA GLU A 268 3.09 16.42 -5.90
C GLU A 268 4.09 15.27 -5.97
N LEU A 269 3.76 14.20 -6.70
CA LEU A 269 4.67 13.08 -6.93
C LEU A 269 5.67 13.39 -8.04
N THR A 270 6.87 12.82 -7.91
CA THR A 270 7.95 12.88 -8.91
C THR A 270 8.19 11.51 -9.54
N GLY A 271 8.68 11.49 -10.78
CA GLY A 271 8.96 10.25 -11.52
C GLY A 271 7.72 9.56 -12.09
N HIS A 272 7.75 8.22 -12.17
CA HIS A 272 6.70 7.39 -12.77
C HIS A 272 5.99 6.50 -11.73
N PRO A 273 5.28 7.08 -10.73
CA PRO A 273 4.73 6.31 -9.60
C PRO A 273 3.59 5.35 -9.97
N GLN A 274 3.11 5.37 -11.22
CA GLN A 274 1.95 4.60 -11.68
C GLN A 274 2.24 3.09 -11.82
N LEU A 275 3.50 2.70 -12.03
CA LEU A 275 3.95 1.32 -12.07
C LEU A 275 5.14 1.17 -11.11
N GLN A 276 5.03 0.21 -10.20
CA GLN A 276 6.04 -0.10 -9.19
C GLN A 276 6.51 -1.53 -9.45
N GLU A 277 7.79 -1.69 -9.79
CA GLU A 277 8.41 -2.96 -10.23
C GLU A 277 9.40 -3.53 -9.20
N ARG A 278 9.26 -3.11 -7.94
CA ARG A 278 10.08 -3.53 -6.80
C ARG A 278 9.16 -3.81 -5.60
N PRO A 279 9.43 -4.83 -4.74
CA PRO A 279 8.53 -5.21 -3.65
C PRO A 279 8.30 -4.11 -2.62
N THR A 280 9.35 -3.32 -2.33
CA THR A 280 9.24 -2.05 -1.61
C THR A 280 8.67 -0.99 -2.55
N LEU A 281 7.52 -0.41 -2.19
CA LEU A 281 6.96 0.75 -2.89
C LEU A 281 7.79 1.99 -2.55
N HIS A 282 8.16 2.77 -3.57
CA HIS A 282 8.82 4.06 -3.38
C HIS A 282 7.94 5.20 -3.94
N PHE A 283 7.53 6.11 -3.06
CA PHE A 283 6.85 7.35 -3.43
C PHE A 283 7.72 8.55 -3.08
N THR A 284 8.23 9.24 -4.09
CA THR A 284 9.01 10.47 -3.91
C THR A 284 8.16 11.69 -4.28
N VAL A 285 8.11 12.67 -3.39
CA VAL A 285 7.32 13.91 -3.56
C VAL A 285 8.21 15.15 -3.66
N ASN A 286 7.71 16.17 -4.35
CA ASN A 286 8.28 17.52 -4.30
C ASN A 286 8.24 18.03 -2.84
N PRO A 287 9.37 18.54 -2.27
CA PRO A 287 9.40 19.05 -0.91
C PRO A 287 8.37 20.17 -0.66
N VAL A 288 7.42 19.93 0.24
CA VAL A 288 6.38 20.88 0.64
C VAL A 288 6.91 21.80 1.72
N SER A 289 6.93 23.11 1.45
CA SER A 289 7.37 24.13 2.40
C SER A 289 6.56 24.09 3.71
N GLY A 290 7.26 24.03 4.84
CA GLY A 290 6.67 23.91 6.18
C GLY A 290 6.38 22.49 6.65
N ALA A 291 6.47 21.48 5.76
CA ALA A 291 6.34 20.08 6.15
C ALA A 291 7.53 19.64 7.03
N ARG A 292 7.25 18.84 8.07
CA ARG A 292 8.25 18.09 8.84
C ARG A 292 8.47 16.66 8.29
N GLY A 293 7.54 16.19 7.47
CA GLY A 293 7.47 14.83 6.97
C GLY A 293 6.18 14.59 6.19
N TYR A 294 5.90 13.34 5.87
CA TYR A 294 4.76 12.89 5.05
C TYR A 294 4.17 11.61 5.61
N ARG A 295 2.87 11.43 5.40
CA ARG A 295 2.16 10.17 5.64
C ARG A 295 1.59 9.66 4.32
N ALA A 296 1.87 8.40 4.00
CA ALA A 296 1.28 7.70 2.88
C ALA A 296 0.40 6.55 3.38
N GLN A 297 -0.73 6.32 2.72
CA GLN A 297 -1.63 5.20 2.98
C GLN A 297 -2.03 4.55 1.66
N ILE A 298 -2.07 3.23 1.63
CA ILE A 298 -2.44 2.46 0.45
C ILE A 298 -3.83 1.86 0.65
N ALA A 299 -4.70 2.05 -0.33
CA ALA A 299 -6.06 1.53 -0.35
C ALA A 299 -6.36 0.74 -1.64
N THR A 300 -7.33 -0.15 -1.58
CA THR A 300 -7.79 -0.92 -2.75
C THR A 300 -8.87 -0.19 -3.56
N ASP A 301 -9.29 1.00 -3.13
CA ASP A 301 -10.39 1.76 -3.74
C ASP A 301 -10.09 3.26 -3.85
N ALA A 302 -10.72 3.91 -4.85
CA ALA A 302 -10.50 5.32 -5.16
C ALA A 302 -11.02 6.31 -4.10
N SER A 303 -11.93 5.87 -3.21
CA SER A 303 -12.43 6.70 -2.10
C SER A 303 -11.54 6.63 -0.86
N VAL A 304 -10.53 5.75 -0.87
CA VAL A 304 -9.60 5.48 0.24
C VAL A 304 -10.36 5.00 1.48
N GLY A 305 -11.39 4.17 1.27
CA GLY A 305 -12.23 3.58 2.31
C GLY A 305 -11.70 2.25 2.85
N ASN A 306 -11.01 1.46 2.03
CA ASN A 306 -10.37 0.20 2.39
C ASN A 306 -8.85 0.34 2.37
N ILE A 307 -8.29 0.85 3.47
CA ILE A 307 -6.86 1.03 3.66
C ILE A 307 -6.22 -0.29 4.10
N VAL A 308 -5.14 -0.69 3.44
CA VAL A 308 -4.45 -1.97 3.65
C VAL A 308 -3.03 -1.80 4.23
N SER A 309 -2.40 -0.65 4.04
CA SER A 309 -1.08 -0.35 4.61
C SER A 309 -0.86 1.16 4.79
N GLU A 310 0.02 1.56 5.70
CA GLU A 310 0.49 2.95 5.87
C GLU A 310 1.97 3.06 6.22
N ALA A 311 2.55 4.24 5.97
CA ALA A 311 3.87 4.64 6.47
C ALA A 311 3.93 6.15 6.71
N GLU A 312 4.82 6.57 7.60
CA GLU A 312 5.26 7.96 7.75
C GLU A 312 6.76 8.07 7.46
N SER A 313 7.20 9.23 6.97
CA SER A 313 8.61 9.52 6.68
C SER A 313 8.90 11.00 6.95
N ASP A 314 9.99 11.31 7.64
CA ASP A 314 10.47 12.68 7.81
C ASP A 314 11.18 13.23 6.55
N ASN A 315 11.34 12.39 5.51
CA ASN A 315 11.97 12.73 4.23
C ASN A 315 10.94 12.78 3.08
N PRO A 316 11.25 13.47 1.95
CA PRO A 316 10.40 13.46 0.75
C PRO A 316 10.29 12.12 0.01
N GLU A 317 10.98 11.07 0.48
CA GLU A 317 10.82 9.69 0.02
C GLU A 317 10.06 8.89 1.09
N ILE A 318 8.95 8.26 0.70
CA ILE A 318 8.17 7.34 1.55
C ILE A 318 8.31 5.92 1.00
N LYS A 319 8.64 4.97 1.88
CA LYS A 319 8.80 3.54 1.57
C LYS A 319 7.73 2.72 2.27
N ILE A 320 7.17 1.73 1.57
CA ILE A 320 6.14 0.83 2.12
C ILE A 320 6.40 -0.58 1.61
N ASP A 321 6.52 -1.52 2.55
CA ASP A 321 6.80 -2.94 2.27
C ASP A 321 5.55 -3.83 2.48
N GLY A 322 5.63 -5.06 2.00
CA GLY A 322 4.68 -6.13 2.36
C GLY A 322 3.32 -6.06 1.67
N LEU A 323 3.23 -5.42 0.49
CA LEU A 323 2.03 -5.49 -0.36
C LEU A 323 2.13 -6.61 -1.39
N GLU A 324 0.99 -7.21 -1.71
CA GLU A 324 0.84 -8.12 -2.84
C GLU A 324 0.75 -7.38 -4.19
N ASP A 325 1.06 -8.06 -5.29
CA ASP A 325 0.97 -7.47 -6.63
C ASP A 325 -0.50 -7.18 -6.97
N GLY A 326 -0.78 -5.99 -7.50
CA GLY A 326 -2.16 -5.53 -7.65
C GLY A 326 -2.30 -4.06 -8.04
N LYS A 327 -3.56 -3.60 -8.09
CA LYS A 327 -3.94 -2.22 -8.41
C LYS A 327 -4.43 -1.53 -7.15
N TYR A 328 -3.89 -0.34 -6.88
CA TYR A 328 -4.06 0.35 -5.61
C TYR A 328 -4.18 1.86 -5.82
N PHE A 329 -4.58 2.55 -4.75
CA PHE A 329 -4.57 4.00 -4.64
C PHE A 329 -3.69 4.39 -3.46
N VAL A 330 -2.75 5.31 -3.67
CA VAL A 330 -1.98 5.94 -2.59
C VAL A 330 -2.61 7.28 -2.21
N ARG A 331 -2.80 7.50 -0.91
CA ARG A 331 -3.16 8.79 -0.31
C ARG A 331 -1.95 9.36 0.41
N ILE A 332 -1.39 10.49 -0.04
CA ILE A 332 -0.23 11.14 0.56
C ILE A 332 -0.62 12.50 1.14
N THR A 333 -0.21 12.77 2.38
CA THR A 333 -0.37 14.07 3.04
C THR A 333 0.97 14.55 3.58
N ALA A 334 1.28 15.84 3.42
CA ALA A 334 2.37 16.48 4.15
C ALA A 334 1.96 16.67 5.63
N LEU A 335 2.89 16.53 6.56
CA LEU A 335 2.70 16.76 7.99
C LEU A 335 3.34 18.10 8.38
N ASP A 336 2.59 19.00 9.01
CA ASP A 336 3.16 20.25 9.53
C ASP A 336 4.01 20.02 10.79
N GLN A 337 4.70 21.06 11.28
CA GLN A 337 5.55 21.00 12.47
C GLN A 337 4.82 20.56 13.76
N SER A 338 3.49 20.62 13.79
CA SER A 338 2.64 20.19 14.90
C SER A 338 2.02 18.80 14.70
N GLY A 339 2.19 18.19 13.52
CA GLY A 339 1.57 16.93 13.12
C GLY A 339 0.22 17.07 12.41
N LEU A 340 -0.26 18.29 12.12
CA LEU A 340 -1.46 18.48 11.30
C LEU A 340 -1.16 17.97 9.88
N GLN A 341 -1.99 17.06 9.38
CA GLN A 341 -1.89 16.61 8.00
C GLN A 341 -2.39 17.72 7.06
N GLY A 342 -1.78 17.81 5.88
CA GLY A 342 -2.16 18.71 4.79
C GLY A 342 -3.38 18.25 4.00
N LYS A 343 -3.60 18.89 2.86
CA LYS A 343 -4.54 18.41 1.82
C LYS A 343 -3.98 17.13 1.20
N PRO A 344 -4.80 16.09 0.97
CA PRO A 344 -4.30 14.82 0.42
C PRO A 344 -4.09 14.89 -1.10
N LEU A 345 -2.99 14.29 -1.56
CA LEU A 345 -2.88 13.75 -2.91
C LEU A 345 -3.52 12.35 -2.90
N ILE A 346 -4.29 12.01 -3.93
CA ILE A 346 -4.73 10.63 -4.21
C ILE A 346 -4.28 10.28 -5.64
N ALA A 347 -3.56 9.18 -5.80
CA ALA A 347 -3.07 8.70 -7.10
C ALA A 347 -3.25 7.18 -7.22
N ALA A 348 -3.62 6.71 -8.41
CA ALA A 348 -3.67 5.29 -8.72
C ALA A 348 -2.28 4.76 -9.12
N PHE A 349 -1.96 3.53 -8.73
CA PHE A 349 -0.75 2.83 -9.16
C PHE A 349 -0.97 1.32 -9.25
N THR A 350 -0.05 0.63 -9.93
CA THR A 350 0.02 -0.83 -10.01
C THR A 350 1.34 -1.30 -9.43
N LEU A 351 1.30 -2.27 -8.52
CA LEU A 351 2.47 -3.03 -8.08
C LEU A 351 2.56 -4.30 -8.93
N LYS A 352 3.66 -4.44 -9.68
CA LYS A 352 4.02 -5.65 -10.44
C LYS A 352 5.49 -5.99 -10.19
N ALA A 353 5.79 -6.38 -8.95
CA ALA A 353 7.14 -6.70 -8.52
C ALA A 353 7.50 -8.18 -8.71
N ARG A 354 6.52 -9.06 -8.89
CA ARG A 354 6.69 -10.51 -8.95
C ARG A 354 6.30 -11.11 -10.31
N PRO A 355 6.81 -12.30 -10.66
CA PRO A 355 7.95 -12.97 -10.02
C PRO A 355 9.21 -12.09 -10.07
N GLU A 356 10.04 -12.14 -9.02
CA GLU A 356 11.24 -11.30 -8.97
C GLU A 356 12.23 -11.69 -10.08
N PRO A 357 12.97 -10.73 -10.67
CA PRO A 357 13.98 -11.03 -11.68
C PRO A 357 15.14 -11.84 -11.08
N PRO A 358 15.77 -12.74 -11.86
CA PRO A 358 16.88 -13.53 -11.37
C PRO A 358 18.15 -12.68 -11.26
N ILE A 359 19.07 -13.07 -10.38
CA ILE A 359 20.36 -12.38 -10.22
C ILE A 359 21.25 -12.68 -11.44
N SER A 360 21.63 -11.67 -12.20
CA SER A 360 22.61 -11.77 -13.30
C SER A 360 23.99 -12.25 -12.80
N ILE A 361 24.61 -13.20 -13.51
CA ILE A 361 25.92 -13.79 -13.15
C ILE A 361 26.99 -13.47 -14.19
N GLU A 362 26.74 -13.75 -15.47
CA GLU A 362 27.62 -13.41 -16.60
C GLU A 362 26.79 -12.98 -17.83
N PRO A 363 27.34 -12.14 -18.74
CA PRO A 363 28.63 -11.47 -18.63
C PRO A 363 28.61 -10.34 -17.59
N LYS A 364 29.72 -10.22 -16.86
CA LYS A 364 30.07 -9.02 -16.07
C LYS A 364 30.60 -7.92 -17.01
N ASN A 365 31.52 -7.07 -16.57
CA ASN A 365 31.92 -5.85 -17.28
C ASN A 365 32.54 -6.05 -18.68
N LYS A 366 33.22 -7.17 -18.94
CA LYS A 366 33.95 -7.43 -20.19
C LYS A 366 33.89 -8.90 -20.58
N SER A 367 33.86 -9.16 -21.88
CA SER A 367 34.04 -10.51 -22.45
C SER A 367 34.96 -10.48 -23.67
N ARG A 368 35.75 -11.53 -23.83
CA ARG A 368 36.54 -11.85 -25.04
C ARG A 368 36.18 -13.22 -25.63
N SER A 369 35.05 -13.80 -25.20
CA SER A 369 34.60 -15.12 -25.64
C SER A 369 33.96 -15.06 -27.03
N GLU A 370 34.31 -15.98 -27.92
CA GLU A 370 33.64 -16.13 -29.23
C GLU A 370 32.21 -16.69 -29.07
N ASN A 371 31.98 -17.51 -28.04
CA ASN A 371 30.66 -17.98 -27.62
C ASN A 371 30.28 -17.25 -26.35
N LEU A 372 29.49 -16.18 -26.47
CA LEU A 372 29.10 -15.36 -25.33
C LEU A 372 27.96 -16.05 -24.55
N VAL A 373 28.20 -16.37 -23.28
CA VAL A 373 27.18 -16.95 -22.40
C VAL A 373 26.60 -15.87 -21.50
N PHE A 374 25.28 -15.71 -21.60
CA PHE A 374 24.46 -15.03 -20.60
C PHE A 374 23.99 -16.06 -19.57
N SER A 375 24.12 -15.78 -18.29
CA SER A 375 23.68 -16.68 -17.22
C SER A 375 23.23 -15.92 -15.98
N TRP A 376 22.28 -16.50 -15.26
CA TRP A 376 21.66 -15.91 -14.07
C TRP A 376 21.33 -16.99 -13.04
N ALA A 377 21.01 -16.59 -11.83
CA ALA A 377 20.60 -17.51 -10.77
C ALA A 377 19.26 -18.17 -11.12
N GLU A 378 19.17 -19.48 -10.93
CA GLU A 378 17.93 -20.24 -11.14
C GLU A 378 16.88 -19.87 -10.07
N VAL A 379 15.67 -19.55 -10.50
CA VAL A 379 14.53 -19.23 -9.63
C VAL A 379 13.63 -20.46 -9.56
N GLY A 380 13.48 -21.05 -8.36
CA GLY A 380 12.95 -22.40 -8.19
C GLY A 380 11.49 -22.65 -8.59
N ASN A 381 10.71 -21.61 -8.90
CA ASN A 381 9.36 -21.70 -9.47
C ASN A 381 9.23 -21.13 -10.89
N ALA A 382 10.34 -20.77 -11.53
CA ALA A 382 10.35 -20.29 -12.91
C ALA A 382 9.97 -21.41 -13.88
N GLN A 383 9.12 -21.07 -14.85
CA GLN A 383 8.81 -21.92 -16.01
C GLN A 383 9.63 -21.52 -17.25
N ALA A 384 10.03 -20.24 -17.31
CA ALA A 384 10.94 -19.72 -18.32
C ALA A 384 11.59 -18.41 -17.84
N TYR A 385 12.49 -17.88 -18.65
CA TYR A 385 13.09 -16.56 -18.52
C TYR A 385 12.95 -15.78 -19.82
N HIS A 386 12.82 -14.46 -19.70
CA HIS A 386 12.86 -13.54 -20.84
C HIS A 386 14.21 -12.80 -20.81
N LEU A 387 15.10 -13.07 -21.77
CA LEU A 387 16.40 -12.41 -21.88
C LEU A 387 16.35 -11.33 -22.97
N GLN A 388 16.77 -10.12 -22.63
CA GLN A 388 16.98 -9.03 -23.58
C GLN A 388 18.44 -8.56 -23.58
N VAL A 389 19.00 -8.36 -24.76
CA VAL A 389 20.31 -7.73 -24.99
C VAL A 389 20.15 -6.62 -26.01
N ALA A 390 20.64 -5.43 -25.70
CA ALA A 390 20.51 -4.22 -26.51
C ALA A 390 21.85 -3.54 -26.73
N SER A 391 21.95 -2.71 -27.78
CA SER A 391 23.09 -1.83 -28.01
C SER A 391 22.94 -0.45 -27.34
N ASP A 392 21.86 -0.22 -26.58
CA ASP A 392 21.64 1.01 -25.80
C ASP A 392 21.00 0.71 -24.43
N ALA A 393 21.28 1.57 -23.45
CA ALA A 393 20.82 1.40 -22.06
C ALA A 393 19.30 1.51 -21.89
N GLY A 394 18.59 2.10 -22.87
CA GLY A 394 17.14 2.23 -22.87
C GLY A 394 16.41 1.01 -23.47
N PHE A 395 17.15 0.00 -23.96
CA PHE A 395 16.61 -1.15 -24.68
C PHE A 395 15.76 -0.77 -25.91
N SER A 396 16.11 0.34 -26.57
CA SER A 396 15.41 0.80 -27.78
C SER A 396 15.84 0.02 -29.03
N HIS A 397 17.06 -0.51 -29.06
CA HIS A 397 17.64 -1.30 -30.14
C HIS A 397 18.04 -2.68 -29.60
N LEU A 398 17.07 -3.60 -29.58
CA LEU A 398 17.29 -4.99 -29.20
C LEU A 398 18.11 -5.73 -30.26
N ILE A 399 19.05 -6.54 -29.78
CA ILE A 399 19.95 -7.40 -30.55
C ILE A 399 19.61 -8.87 -30.31
N ILE A 400 19.18 -9.21 -29.09
CA ILE A 400 18.62 -10.50 -28.69
C ILE A 400 17.36 -10.22 -27.86
N ASP A 401 16.28 -10.94 -28.15
CA ASP A 401 14.98 -10.86 -27.47
C ASP A 401 14.38 -12.27 -27.33
N GLU A 402 14.89 -13.03 -26.36
CA GLU A 402 14.54 -14.45 -26.15
C GLU A 402 13.44 -14.57 -25.10
N SER A 403 12.20 -14.67 -25.57
CA SER A 403 10.99 -14.52 -24.74
C SER A 403 10.62 -15.69 -23.82
N ALA A 404 11.27 -16.86 -23.95
CA ALA A 404 10.88 -18.07 -23.23
C ALA A 404 12.00 -19.13 -23.11
N LEU A 405 13.12 -18.78 -22.48
CA LEU A 405 14.23 -19.71 -22.22
C LEU A 405 13.93 -20.58 -21.01
N SER A 406 14.03 -21.91 -21.13
CA SER A 406 13.81 -22.85 -20.02
C SER A 406 15.03 -23.04 -19.11
N ALA A 407 16.24 -22.82 -19.63
CA ALA A 407 17.48 -22.91 -18.87
C ALA A 407 17.87 -21.54 -18.28
N PRO A 408 18.55 -21.47 -17.12
CA PRO A 408 19.06 -20.23 -16.53
C PRO A 408 20.32 -19.67 -17.23
N GLN A 409 20.47 -19.99 -18.52
CA GLN A 409 21.59 -19.57 -19.35
C GLN A 409 21.21 -19.56 -20.84
N PHE A 410 21.90 -18.72 -21.61
CA PHE A 410 21.80 -18.62 -23.06
C PHE A 410 23.19 -18.44 -23.67
N THR A 411 23.55 -19.25 -24.66
CA THR A 411 24.77 -19.02 -25.45
C THR A 411 24.38 -18.28 -26.71
N ALA A 412 24.76 -17.01 -26.80
CA ALA A 412 24.53 -16.21 -28.00
C ALA A 412 25.44 -16.66 -29.15
N GLY A 413 24.93 -16.50 -30.36
CA GLY A 413 25.75 -16.57 -31.57
C GLY A 413 26.76 -15.42 -31.65
N LYS A 414 27.52 -15.37 -32.75
CA LYS A 414 28.54 -14.34 -32.97
C LYS A 414 27.93 -12.93 -33.00
N LEU A 415 28.22 -12.14 -31.96
CA LEU A 415 27.90 -10.71 -31.90
C LEU A 415 29.04 -9.86 -32.51
N ALA A 416 28.74 -8.59 -32.79
CA ALA A 416 29.75 -7.61 -33.16
C ALA A 416 30.55 -7.18 -31.91
N LEU A 417 31.73 -6.60 -32.11
CA LEU A 417 32.48 -6.00 -31.00
C LEU A 417 31.85 -4.64 -30.65
N GLY A 418 31.75 -4.33 -29.36
CA GLY A 418 31.10 -3.11 -28.87
C GLY A 418 30.52 -3.25 -27.47
N ASP A 419 29.86 -2.20 -27.01
CA ASP A 419 29.20 -2.13 -25.72
C ASP A 419 27.73 -2.57 -25.82
N TYR A 420 27.29 -3.32 -24.82
CA TYR A 420 25.97 -3.94 -24.76
C TYR A 420 25.36 -3.82 -23.37
N PHE A 421 24.03 -3.78 -23.33
CA PHE A 421 23.22 -3.78 -22.12
C PHE A 421 22.34 -5.02 -22.13
N TRP A 422 22.27 -5.76 -21.02
CA TRP A 422 21.41 -6.92 -20.91
C TRP A 422 20.61 -6.95 -19.62
N ARG A 423 19.43 -7.56 -19.70
CA ARG A 423 18.51 -7.74 -18.57
C ARG A 423 17.71 -9.02 -18.76
N VAL A 424 17.25 -9.59 -17.65
CA VAL A 424 16.45 -10.81 -17.64
C VAL A 424 15.27 -10.66 -16.69
N ALA A 425 14.13 -11.23 -17.07
CA ALA A 425 12.93 -11.33 -16.24
C ALA A 425 12.55 -12.79 -16.02
N THR A 426 12.01 -13.10 -14.86
CA THR A 426 11.45 -14.43 -14.55
C THR A 426 10.05 -14.55 -15.17
N ILE A 427 9.72 -15.73 -15.69
CA ILE A 427 8.37 -16.10 -16.10
C ILE A 427 7.92 -17.30 -15.26
N VAL A 428 6.77 -17.15 -14.60
CA VAL A 428 6.08 -18.25 -13.89
C VAL A 428 4.78 -18.59 -14.62
N GLU A 429 4.16 -19.71 -14.22
CA GLU A 429 2.79 -20.03 -14.61
C GLU A 429 1.90 -19.97 -13.36
N ASN A 430 0.78 -19.25 -13.47
CA ASN A 430 -0.19 -19.07 -12.40
C ASN A 430 -1.60 -19.45 -12.92
N ALA A 431 -2.63 -19.33 -12.06
CA ALA A 431 -4.00 -19.71 -12.42
C ALA A 431 -4.61 -18.90 -13.60
N SER A 432 -3.99 -17.77 -13.98
CA SER A 432 -4.37 -16.93 -15.13
C SER A 432 -3.51 -17.19 -16.37
N GLY A 433 -2.57 -18.16 -16.31
CA GLY A 433 -1.64 -18.52 -17.37
C GLY A 433 -0.22 -18.05 -17.11
N ARG A 434 0.53 -17.79 -18.19
CA ARG A 434 1.93 -17.34 -18.13
C ARG A 434 2.01 -15.90 -17.60
N ASP A 435 2.85 -15.69 -16.59
CA ASP A 435 3.03 -14.41 -15.93
C ASP A 435 4.51 -14.02 -15.88
N GLN A 436 4.84 -12.91 -16.53
CA GLN A 436 6.19 -12.36 -16.59
C GLN A 436 6.38 -11.29 -15.50
N GLY A 437 7.48 -11.41 -14.76
CA GLY A 437 7.92 -10.40 -13.79
C GLY A 437 8.56 -9.17 -14.44
N PRO A 438 8.87 -8.14 -13.64
CA PRO A 438 9.70 -7.04 -14.13
C PRO A 438 11.10 -7.53 -14.48
N TYR A 439 11.81 -6.76 -15.31
CA TYR A 439 13.22 -7.02 -15.57
C TYR A 439 14.10 -6.64 -14.37
N GLY A 440 15.23 -7.34 -14.24
CA GLY A 440 16.33 -6.94 -13.35
C GLY A 440 16.97 -5.63 -13.80
N ASP A 441 17.79 -5.05 -12.92
CA ASP A 441 18.56 -3.85 -13.26
C ASP A 441 19.52 -4.15 -14.42
N PRO A 442 19.55 -3.33 -15.49
CA PRO A 442 20.40 -3.57 -16.65
C PRO A 442 21.88 -3.71 -16.29
N GLN A 443 22.49 -4.78 -16.77
CA GLN A 443 23.93 -5.02 -16.69
C GLN A 443 24.61 -4.55 -17.98
N ALA A 444 25.71 -3.82 -17.87
CA ALA A 444 26.48 -3.32 -19.01
C ALA A 444 27.78 -4.13 -19.19
N PHE A 445 28.14 -4.45 -20.44
CA PHE A 445 29.40 -5.11 -20.75
C PHE A 445 29.96 -4.73 -22.13
N SER A 446 31.29 -4.78 -22.26
CA SER A 446 31.97 -4.65 -23.55
C SER A 446 32.35 -6.03 -24.10
N LEU A 447 31.92 -6.34 -25.33
CA LEU A 447 32.43 -7.47 -26.09
C LEU A 447 33.66 -7.03 -26.88
N LEU A 448 34.82 -7.53 -26.45
CA LEU A 448 36.14 -7.18 -26.97
C LEU A 448 36.67 -8.30 -27.88
N ALA A 449 37.67 -7.97 -28.71
CA ALA A 449 38.27 -8.94 -29.61
C ALA A 449 38.85 -10.13 -28.83
N ALA A 450 38.55 -11.34 -29.31
CA ALA A 450 39.16 -12.58 -28.83
C ALA A 450 40.68 -12.54 -29.06
N LEU A 451 41.44 -13.09 -28.11
CA LEU A 451 42.90 -13.15 -28.21
C LEU A 451 43.30 -14.15 -29.30
N GLN A 452 43.74 -13.63 -30.44
CA GLN A 452 44.33 -14.43 -31.51
C GLN A 452 45.84 -14.55 -31.29
N ILE A 453 46.36 -15.77 -31.38
CA ILE A 453 47.80 -16.04 -31.48
C ILE A 453 48.13 -16.12 -32.99
N PRO A 454 48.77 -15.09 -33.59
CA PRO A 454 49.34 -15.15 -34.92
C PRO A 454 50.63 -15.98 -34.96
N LYS A 455 51.14 -16.10 -36.19
CA LYS A 455 52.13 -17.11 -36.61
C LYS A 455 53.43 -17.06 -35.80
N ILE A 456 53.94 -18.26 -35.52
CA ILE A 456 55.30 -18.49 -35.01
C ILE A 456 56.30 -17.88 -36.00
N ALA A 457 57.24 -17.10 -35.47
CA ALA A 457 58.48 -16.81 -36.18
C ALA A 457 59.53 -17.82 -35.68
N ASP A 458 59.87 -18.80 -36.51
CA ASP A 458 60.97 -19.71 -36.20
C ASP A 458 62.27 -18.91 -36.34
N ALA A 459 62.83 -18.47 -35.22
CA ALA A 459 64.07 -17.69 -35.23
C ALA A 459 65.25 -18.64 -35.49
N ILE A 460 66.16 -18.20 -36.35
CA ILE A 460 67.25 -19.02 -36.85
C ILE A 460 68.19 -19.48 -35.71
N ASP A 461 68.23 -18.75 -34.59
CA ASP A 461 69.13 -19.03 -33.47
C ASP A 461 68.37 -19.23 -32.14
N GLY A 462 68.68 -20.34 -31.44
CA GLY A 462 68.23 -20.65 -30.07
C GLY A 462 66.71 -20.82 -29.82
N ASP A 463 65.96 -19.73 -29.90
CA ASP A 463 64.67 -19.54 -29.25
C ASP A 463 63.50 -19.47 -30.26
N LEU A 464 62.30 -19.88 -29.83
CA LEU A 464 61.06 -19.67 -30.56
C LEU A 464 60.40 -18.37 -30.09
N SER A 465 60.13 -17.46 -31.03
CA SER A 465 59.36 -16.24 -30.77
C SER A 465 57.88 -16.48 -31.05
N PHE A 466 57.06 -16.32 -30.02
CA PHE A 466 55.60 -16.28 -30.11
C PHE A 466 55.15 -14.84 -29.93
N ARG A 467 54.39 -14.30 -30.89
CA ARG A 467 53.88 -12.93 -30.88
C ARG A 467 52.37 -12.94 -31.03
N TRP A 468 51.70 -11.95 -30.46
CA TRP A 468 50.27 -11.74 -30.65
C TRP A 468 49.86 -10.28 -30.70
N THR A 469 48.57 -10.06 -30.92
CA THR A 469 47.98 -8.72 -30.85
C THR A 469 47.60 -8.45 -29.40
N GLY A 470 48.06 -7.34 -28.85
CA GLY A 470 47.71 -6.85 -27.53
C GLY A 470 47.29 -5.39 -27.56
N GLU A 471 46.41 -5.01 -26.64
CA GLU A 471 46.01 -3.63 -26.39
C GLU A 471 47.01 -2.93 -25.43
N PRO A 472 47.16 -1.59 -25.49
CA PRO A 472 48.12 -0.87 -24.65
C PRO A 472 47.94 -1.14 -23.14
N GLY A 473 49.03 -1.50 -22.48
CA GLY A 473 49.05 -1.75 -21.03
C GLY A 473 48.56 -3.13 -20.58
N GLN A 474 48.11 -4.01 -21.49
CA GLN A 474 47.80 -5.39 -21.15
C GLN A 474 49.05 -6.16 -20.69
N LYS A 475 48.86 -7.04 -19.70
CA LYS A 475 49.79 -8.11 -19.36
C LYS A 475 49.21 -9.44 -19.81
N PHE A 476 50.03 -10.46 -19.99
CA PHE A 476 49.59 -11.78 -20.46
C PHE A 476 50.17 -12.90 -19.61
N VAL A 477 49.40 -13.98 -19.50
CA VAL A 477 49.89 -15.29 -19.05
C VAL A 477 49.84 -16.23 -20.24
N VAL A 478 51.00 -16.76 -20.63
CA VAL A 478 51.17 -17.73 -21.71
C VAL A 478 51.45 -19.09 -21.12
N GLU A 479 50.79 -20.12 -21.64
CA GLU A 479 51.07 -21.51 -21.30
C GLU A 479 51.39 -22.32 -22.55
N ILE A 480 52.44 -23.13 -22.46
CA ILE A 480 52.80 -24.13 -23.47
C ILE A 480 52.71 -25.50 -22.81
N GLY A 481 51.90 -26.40 -23.35
CA GLY A 481 51.71 -27.78 -22.91
C GLY A 481 52.15 -28.81 -23.95
N ARG A 482 52.36 -30.05 -23.51
CA ARG A 482 52.61 -31.22 -24.39
C ARG A 482 51.31 -31.89 -24.85
N ASP A 483 50.20 -31.57 -24.21
CA ASP A 483 48.84 -32.05 -24.51
C ASP A 483 47.86 -30.88 -24.62
N ALA A 484 46.74 -31.10 -25.31
CA ALA A 484 45.71 -30.07 -25.54
C ALA A 484 44.94 -29.65 -24.28
N GLY A 485 44.96 -30.48 -23.22
CA GLY A 485 44.35 -30.19 -21.93
C GLY A 485 45.25 -29.39 -20.99
N PHE A 486 46.51 -29.17 -21.35
CA PHE A 486 47.54 -28.55 -20.51
C PHE A 486 47.75 -29.27 -19.18
N SER A 487 47.58 -30.61 -19.16
CA SER A 487 47.86 -31.44 -17.99
C SER A 487 49.37 -31.68 -17.80
N SER A 488 50.14 -31.61 -18.89
CA SER A 488 51.60 -31.63 -18.92
C SER A 488 52.11 -30.29 -19.46
N LEU A 489 52.22 -29.31 -18.56
CA LEU A 489 52.82 -28.01 -18.87
C LEU A 489 54.33 -28.16 -19.13
N LEU A 490 54.78 -27.57 -20.23
CA LEU A 490 56.18 -27.31 -20.53
C LEU A 490 56.61 -25.95 -19.94
N LEU A 491 55.75 -24.94 -20.03
CA LEU A 491 56.02 -23.57 -19.61
C LEU A 491 54.71 -22.87 -19.19
N THR A 492 54.80 -22.06 -18.13
CA THR A 492 53.88 -20.96 -17.85
C THR A 492 54.71 -19.69 -17.68
N GLN A 493 54.42 -18.63 -18.42
CA GLN A 493 55.18 -17.39 -18.42
C GLN A 493 54.27 -16.16 -18.39
N ASN A 494 54.60 -15.19 -17.53
CA ASN A 494 53.98 -13.88 -17.51
C ASN A 494 54.79 -12.92 -18.38
N THR A 495 54.13 -12.02 -19.12
CA THR A 495 54.78 -10.97 -19.92
C THR A 495 53.96 -9.68 -19.93
N GLU A 496 54.63 -8.54 -20.08
CA GLU A 496 54.01 -7.20 -20.21
C GLU A 496 53.97 -6.70 -21.66
N THR A 497 54.47 -7.50 -22.59
CA THR A 497 54.41 -7.27 -24.03
C THR A 497 53.67 -8.45 -24.69
N PRO A 498 53.05 -8.27 -25.87
CA PRO A 498 52.38 -9.38 -26.56
C PRO A 498 53.39 -10.26 -27.32
N GLU A 499 54.47 -10.64 -26.64
CA GLU A 499 55.55 -11.50 -27.11
C GLU A 499 56.14 -12.31 -25.95
N ILE A 500 56.50 -13.57 -26.23
CA ILE A 500 57.50 -14.32 -25.46
C ILE A 500 58.53 -14.96 -26.40
N ASN A 501 59.75 -15.08 -25.89
CA ASN A 501 60.80 -15.91 -26.49
C ASN A 501 61.07 -17.08 -25.54
N VAL A 502 61.14 -18.30 -26.08
CA VAL A 502 61.30 -19.52 -25.29
C VAL A 502 62.40 -20.40 -25.89
N PRO A 503 63.25 -21.06 -25.09
CA PRO A 503 64.22 -22.02 -25.63
C PRO A 503 63.53 -23.09 -26.47
N ARG A 504 64.07 -23.39 -27.67
CA ARG A 504 63.46 -24.39 -28.56
C ARG A 504 63.36 -25.76 -27.85
N PRO A 505 62.16 -26.31 -27.65
CA PRO A 505 62.00 -27.62 -27.03
C PRO A 505 62.34 -28.73 -28.04
N ALA A 506 62.42 -29.97 -27.56
CA ALA A 506 62.60 -31.14 -28.41
C ALA A 506 61.52 -31.23 -29.50
N SER A 507 61.85 -31.80 -30.67
CA SER A 507 60.91 -31.94 -31.78
C SER A 507 59.65 -32.71 -31.36
N GLY A 508 58.47 -32.23 -31.78
CA GLY A 508 57.19 -32.80 -31.36
C GLY A 508 56.01 -31.84 -31.52
N THR A 509 54.84 -32.30 -31.09
CA THR A 509 53.64 -31.47 -30.99
C THR A 509 53.56 -30.82 -29.61
N TYR A 510 53.25 -29.53 -29.59
CA TYR A 510 52.96 -28.74 -28.40
C TYR A 510 51.64 -27.99 -28.59
N TYR A 511 51.10 -27.45 -27.50
CA TYR A 511 49.87 -26.66 -27.49
C TYR A 511 50.15 -25.35 -26.76
N ILE A 512 49.72 -24.22 -27.31
CA ILE A 512 49.89 -22.90 -26.69
C ILE A 512 48.52 -22.25 -26.44
N ARG A 513 48.37 -21.59 -25.28
CA ARG A 513 47.22 -20.73 -24.95
C ARG A 513 47.68 -19.47 -24.23
N ILE A 514 46.94 -18.38 -24.42
CA ILE A 514 47.21 -17.08 -23.78
C ILE A 514 45.97 -16.54 -23.09
N LYS A 515 46.12 -15.86 -21.95
CA LYS A 515 45.09 -14.99 -21.39
C LYS A 515 45.65 -13.60 -21.13
N ALA A 516 44.82 -12.59 -21.30
CA ALA A 516 45.16 -11.20 -21.03
C ALA A 516 44.71 -10.80 -19.61
N ILE A 517 45.43 -9.81 -19.08
CA ILE A 517 45.12 -9.07 -17.87
C ILE A 517 45.10 -7.60 -18.32
N ASP A 518 43.91 -7.03 -18.43
CA ASP A 518 43.71 -5.64 -18.83
C ASP A 518 44.16 -4.68 -17.70
N PRO A 519 44.47 -3.40 -18.01
CA PRO A 519 44.89 -2.40 -17.01
C PRO A 519 43.90 -2.16 -15.86
N ASP A 520 42.61 -2.45 -16.06
CA ASP A 520 41.54 -2.36 -15.06
C ASP A 520 41.41 -3.63 -14.19
N GLY A 521 42.29 -4.62 -14.37
CA GLY A 521 42.31 -5.87 -13.63
C GLY A 521 41.40 -6.96 -14.20
N TYR A 522 40.71 -6.73 -15.32
CA TYR A 522 39.96 -7.81 -16.00
C TYR A 522 40.92 -8.89 -16.51
N VAL A 523 40.70 -10.14 -16.08
CA VAL A 523 41.45 -11.32 -16.54
C VAL A 523 40.58 -12.10 -17.50
N SER A 524 41.03 -12.24 -18.75
CA SER A 524 40.30 -13.01 -19.75
C SER A 524 40.34 -14.52 -19.46
N PRO A 525 39.39 -15.31 -19.99
CA PRO A 525 39.62 -16.73 -20.23
C PRO A 525 40.89 -16.94 -21.07
N PHE A 526 41.45 -18.14 -21.01
CA PHE A 526 42.48 -18.54 -21.98
C PHE A 526 41.89 -18.63 -23.39
N SER A 527 42.70 -18.27 -24.38
CA SER A 527 42.44 -18.53 -25.79
C SER A 527 42.23 -20.04 -26.04
N PRO A 528 41.55 -20.42 -27.14
CA PRO A 528 41.59 -21.79 -27.63
C PRO A 528 43.03 -22.31 -27.73
N ALA A 529 43.20 -23.60 -27.44
CA ALA A 529 44.49 -24.28 -27.53
C ALA A 529 44.96 -24.35 -28.99
N GLN A 530 46.03 -23.65 -29.34
CA GLN A 530 46.61 -23.74 -30.68
C GLN A 530 47.67 -24.84 -30.73
N LYS A 531 47.51 -25.78 -31.67
CA LYS A 531 48.48 -26.86 -31.91
C LYS A 531 49.68 -26.32 -32.69
N VAL A 532 50.88 -26.57 -32.17
CA VAL A 532 52.17 -26.16 -32.72
C VAL A 532 53.00 -27.41 -32.97
N TYR A 533 53.58 -27.54 -34.16
CA TYR A 533 54.57 -28.58 -34.44
C TYR A 533 55.97 -27.97 -34.50
N ILE A 534 56.88 -28.49 -33.68
CA ILE A 534 58.30 -28.14 -33.71
C ILE A 534 59.02 -29.27 -34.43
N GLY A 535 59.43 -29.01 -35.67
CA GLY A 535 60.19 -29.97 -36.48
C GLY A 535 61.61 -30.16 -35.96
N SER A 536 62.17 -31.34 -36.25
CA SER A 536 63.60 -31.62 -36.11
C SER A 536 64.43 -30.71 -37.02
N ARG A 537 65.61 -30.30 -36.56
CA ARG A 537 66.61 -29.58 -37.37
C ARG A 537 67.97 -30.25 -37.20
N TRP A 538 68.76 -30.29 -38.27
CA TRP A 538 70.18 -30.59 -38.15
C TRP A 538 70.89 -29.39 -37.53
N VAL A 539 71.69 -29.64 -36.49
CA VAL A 539 72.61 -28.67 -35.89
C VAL A 539 74.04 -29.17 -36.03
N THR A 540 74.99 -28.25 -36.05
CA THR A 540 76.43 -28.54 -35.91
C THR A 540 76.75 -28.99 -34.47
N SER A 541 78.00 -29.37 -34.21
CA SER A 541 78.46 -29.71 -32.86
C SER A 541 78.46 -28.54 -31.85
N ASP A 542 78.38 -27.29 -32.32
CA ASP A 542 78.23 -26.10 -31.46
C ASP A 542 76.76 -25.68 -31.24
N GLY A 543 75.80 -26.38 -31.86
CA GLY A 543 74.36 -26.12 -31.73
C GLY A 543 73.77 -25.19 -32.77
N SER A 544 74.58 -24.54 -33.62
CA SER A 544 74.08 -23.70 -34.72
C SER A 544 73.40 -24.51 -35.83
N PRO A 545 72.42 -23.95 -36.58
CA PRO A 545 71.70 -24.68 -37.62
C PRO A 545 72.59 -25.08 -38.81
N LEU A 546 72.38 -26.29 -39.35
CA LEU A 546 73.07 -26.74 -40.54
C LEU A 546 72.44 -26.10 -41.80
N ARG A 547 73.16 -25.16 -42.42
CA ARG A 547 72.72 -24.45 -43.63
C ARG A 547 73.11 -25.19 -44.92
N ASN A 548 72.19 -25.19 -45.89
CA ASN A 548 72.42 -25.56 -47.29
C ASN A 548 72.46 -24.32 -48.18
N SER A 549 72.65 -24.50 -49.49
CA SER A 549 72.76 -23.41 -50.47
C SER A 549 71.48 -22.60 -50.72
N ALA A 550 70.34 -23.00 -50.16
CA ALA A 550 69.05 -22.32 -50.27
C ALA A 550 68.52 -21.77 -48.91
N GLY A 551 69.22 -22.02 -47.79
CA GLY A 551 68.78 -21.64 -46.44
C GLY A 551 69.07 -22.72 -45.40
N ASP A 552 68.30 -22.77 -44.33
CA ASP A 552 68.47 -23.80 -43.29
C ASP A 552 67.97 -25.19 -43.76
N THR A 553 68.65 -26.26 -43.35
CA THR A 553 68.30 -27.63 -43.73
C THR A 553 67.23 -28.20 -42.80
N GLN A 554 65.96 -27.91 -43.11
CA GLN A 554 64.82 -28.56 -42.45
C GLN A 554 64.72 -30.04 -42.85
N THR A 555 64.32 -30.90 -41.90
CA THR A 555 63.90 -32.27 -42.20
C THR A 555 62.37 -32.35 -42.19
N GLY A 556 61.75 -32.49 -43.36
CA GLY A 556 60.35 -32.93 -43.49
C GLY A 556 60.27 -34.45 -43.72
N TYR A 557 59.15 -35.12 -43.45
CA TYR A 557 57.81 -34.60 -43.17
C TYR A 557 57.39 -34.77 -41.70
#